data_AF-A0A521FYU3-F1
#
_entry.id   AF-A0A521FYU3-F1
#
_cell.length_a   1.000
_cell.length_b   1.000
_cell.length_c   1.000
_cell.angle_alpha   90.00
_cell.angle_beta   90.00
_cell.angle_gamma   90.00
#
_symmetry.space_group_name_H-M   'P 1'
#
loop_
_entity.id
_entity.type
_entity.pdbx_description
1 polymer ?
#
loop_
_entity_poly.entity_id
_entity_poly.type
_entity_poly.pdbx_seq_one_letter_code
_entity_poly.pdbx_strand_id
1 'polypeptide(L)'
;MNILNILFELAETISYIRYNNISLINDYLCKMQTKLAEYTVVSFDMYNEYQNLLIHKHVEKANLKSDELDLFLDNSIKDVFMLSSSYVKEYFNGRSKYAPRVTFKSPYQDEFIVDLYRDVGEKGTFERFSIIENTAFKHIKDTGVYYICNNIPLYVRNDLYVNKRIDVNAVKNTIVESFSLKEFFFGKTERDISWENCWDIDNKTNRPSAESCYKSTIVIPMTIINSNVSKNFIKCVGGNSSFDKTIFGFLCLDHRHKEYFNDNIDIRFGYIVSDMVSLFLIIRMMYCSEFILNKDKADTKGK
;
A
#
# COMPACT_ATOMS: atom_id res chain seq x y z
N MET A 1 9.47 3.14 44.55
CA MET A 1 10.19 3.20 43.27
C MET A 1 10.46 4.67 42.97
N ASN A 2 11.73 5.08 42.82
CA ASN A 2 12.08 6.49 42.64
C ASN A 2 11.69 6.95 41.22
N ILE A 3 11.06 8.11 41.10
CA ILE A 3 10.66 8.71 39.80
C ILE A 3 11.85 8.79 38.84
N LEU A 4 13.07 9.02 39.36
CA LEU A 4 14.30 9.00 38.56
C LEU A 4 14.59 7.65 37.92
N ASN A 5 14.32 6.53 38.60
CA ASN A 5 14.54 5.19 38.03
C ASN A 5 13.53 4.89 36.92
N ILE A 6 12.27 5.30 37.08
CA ILE A 6 11.24 5.16 36.04
C ILE A 6 11.61 5.99 34.80
N LEU A 7 12.10 7.22 34.98
CA LEU A 7 12.54 8.07 33.88
C LEU A 7 13.78 7.50 33.16
N PHE A 8 14.70 6.88 33.89
CA PHE A 8 15.88 6.24 33.31
C PHE A 8 15.52 4.99 32.51
N GLU A 9 14.69 4.10 33.06
CA GLU A 9 14.16 2.92 32.36
C GLU A 9 13.36 3.32 31.11
N LEU A 10 12.57 4.40 31.17
CA LEU A 10 11.87 4.95 30.01
C LEU A 10 12.84 5.48 28.95
N ALA A 11 13.89 6.19 29.34
CA ALA A 11 14.89 6.72 28.41
C ALA A 11 15.69 5.61 27.71
N GLU A 12 16.09 4.57 28.45
CA GLU A 12 16.76 3.38 27.88
C GLU A 12 15.83 2.64 26.92
N THR A 13 14.56 2.46 27.30
CA THR A 13 13.54 1.83 26.45
C THR A 13 13.32 2.63 25.17
N ILE A 14 13.21 3.96 25.25
CA ILE A 14 13.07 4.85 24.09
C ILE A 14 14.30 4.77 23.19
N SER A 15 15.50 4.77 23.76
CA SER A 15 16.76 4.66 23.02
C SER A 15 16.88 3.31 22.29
N TYR A 16 16.54 2.22 22.98
CA TYR A 16 16.55 0.87 22.44
C TYR A 16 15.54 0.69 21.30
N ILE A 17 14.31 1.18 21.47
CA ILE A 17 13.29 1.18 20.41
C ILE A 17 13.75 1.99 19.19
N ARG A 18 14.38 3.15 19.40
CA ARG A 18 14.95 3.96 18.31
C ARG A 18 16.06 3.22 17.58
N TYR A 19 16.98 2.58 18.31
CA TYR A 19 18.09 1.84 17.71
C TYR A 19 17.60 0.65 16.88
N ASN A 20 16.67 -0.14 17.41
CA ASN A 20 16.10 -1.28 16.70
C ASN A 20 15.36 -0.85 15.42
N ASN A 21 14.60 0.24 15.48
CA ASN A 21 13.92 0.78 14.30
C ASN A 21 14.90 1.26 13.23
N ILE A 22 16.02 1.89 13.62
CA ILE A 22 17.06 2.30 12.67
C ILE A 22 17.71 1.08 12.03
N SER A 23 18.05 0.07 12.82
CA SER A 23 18.63 -1.19 12.31
C SER A 23 17.70 -1.87 11.32
N LEU A 24 16.40 -1.96 11.65
CA LEU A 24 15.38 -2.54 10.78
C LEU A 24 15.25 -1.76 9.46
N ILE A 25 15.18 -0.43 9.53
CA ILE A 25 15.08 0.43 8.35
C ILE A 25 16.33 0.28 7.48
N ASN A 26 17.52 0.26 8.07
CA ASN A 26 18.76 0.08 7.31
C ASN A 26 18.81 -1.28 6.61
N ASP A 27 18.44 -2.36 7.30
CA ASP A 27 18.39 -3.70 6.70
C ASP A 27 17.36 -3.76 5.55
N TYR A 28 16.17 -3.16 5.73
CA TYR A 28 15.17 -3.02 4.68
C TYR A 28 15.73 -2.29 3.45
N LEU A 29 16.33 -1.11 3.66
CA LEU A 29 16.88 -0.29 2.59
C LEU A 29 17.97 -1.03 1.82
N CYS A 30 18.90 -1.69 2.52
CA CYS A 30 19.96 -2.47 1.89
C CYS A 30 19.39 -3.58 1.00
N LYS A 31 18.43 -4.38 1.51
CA LYS A 31 17.82 -5.46 0.73
C LYS A 31 17.03 -4.94 -0.46
N MET A 32 16.31 -3.84 -0.29
CA MET A 32 15.55 -3.21 -1.38
C MET A 32 16.48 -2.65 -2.45
N GLN A 33 17.58 -2.01 -2.08
CA GLN A 33 18.57 -1.49 -3.03
C GLN A 33 19.24 -2.60 -3.83
N THR A 34 19.64 -3.70 -3.19
CA THR A 34 20.18 -4.87 -3.88
C THR A 34 19.16 -5.45 -4.87
N LYS A 35 17.93 -5.69 -4.42
CA LYS A 35 16.85 -6.19 -5.29
C LYS A 35 16.56 -5.23 -6.45
N LEU A 36 16.62 -3.92 -6.22
CA LEU A 36 16.36 -2.93 -7.25
C LEU A 36 17.45 -2.97 -8.32
N ALA A 37 18.71 -3.09 -7.92
CA ALA A 37 19.84 -3.21 -8.85
C ALA A 37 19.71 -4.48 -9.69
N GLU A 38 19.47 -5.64 -9.06
CA GLU A 38 19.24 -6.92 -9.75
C GLU A 38 18.07 -6.82 -10.72
N TYR A 39 16.92 -6.32 -10.25
CA TYR A 39 15.72 -6.14 -11.04
C TYR A 39 15.96 -5.28 -12.27
N THR A 40 16.68 -4.17 -12.11
CA THR A 40 16.99 -3.24 -13.21
C THR A 40 17.88 -3.89 -14.26
N VAL A 41 18.97 -4.53 -13.84
CA VAL A 41 19.96 -5.13 -14.75
C VAL A 41 19.33 -6.27 -15.55
N VAL A 42 18.67 -7.20 -14.87
CA VAL A 42 18.05 -8.37 -15.53
C VAL A 42 16.94 -7.93 -16.48
N SER A 43 16.08 -6.99 -16.06
CA SER A 43 15.02 -6.46 -16.95
C SER A 43 15.60 -5.82 -18.20
N PHE A 44 16.68 -5.05 -18.07
CA PHE A 44 17.36 -4.42 -19.19
C PHE A 44 17.94 -5.44 -20.17
N ASP A 45 18.64 -6.46 -19.67
CA ASP A 45 19.24 -7.50 -20.51
C ASP A 45 18.17 -8.29 -21.27
N MET A 46 17.11 -8.72 -20.58
CA MET A 46 15.98 -9.43 -21.21
C MET A 46 15.26 -8.56 -22.24
N TYR A 47 15.07 -7.27 -21.96
CA TYR A 47 14.48 -6.33 -22.90
C TYR A 47 15.35 -6.12 -24.15
N ASN A 48 16.67 -6.03 -23.99
CA ASN A 48 17.59 -5.91 -25.13
C ASN A 48 17.57 -7.17 -26.01
N GLU A 49 17.52 -8.36 -25.41
CA GLU A 49 17.35 -9.60 -26.17
C GLU A 49 16.05 -9.60 -26.99
N TYR A 50 14.94 -9.19 -26.36
CA TYR A 50 13.65 -9.03 -27.04
C TYR A 50 13.74 -8.05 -28.22
N GLN A 51 14.31 -6.85 -28.01
CA GLN A 51 14.49 -5.85 -29.06
C GLN A 51 15.38 -6.35 -30.20
N ASN A 52 16.47 -7.05 -29.88
CA ASN A 52 17.35 -7.64 -30.88
C ASN A 52 16.60 -8.67 -31.75
N LEU A 53 15.75 -9.51 -31.15
CA LEU A 53 14.93 -10.47 -31.90
C LEU A 53 13.94 -9.77 -32.83
N LEU A 54 13.31 -8.67 -32.41
CA LEU A 54 12.44 -7.85 -33.25
C LEU A 54 13.19 -7.23 -34.45
N ILE A 55 14.36 -6.63 -34.20
CA ILE A 55 15.20 -6.03 -35.24
C ILE A 55 15.56 -7.07 -36.33
N HIS A 56 15.85 -8.30 -35.92
CA HIS A 56 16.19 -9.41 -36.81
C HIS A 56 14.96 -10.19 -37.32
N LYS A 57 13.74 -9.67 -37.10
CA LYS A 57 12.46 -10.23 -37.59
C LYS A 57 12.16 -11.65 -37.09
N HIS A 58 12.66 -12.02 -35.91
CA HIS A 58 12.35 -13.28 -35.25
C HIS A 58 11.14 -13.14 -34.32
N VAL A 59 9.97 -12.83 -34.90
CA VAL A 59 8.75 -12.44 -34.15
C VAL A 59 8.31 -13.49 -33.13
N GLU A 60 8.28 -14.78 -33.48
CA GLU A 60 7.86 -15.84 -32.57
C GLU A 60 8.78 -15.94 -31.34
N LYS A 61 10.10 -15.86 -31.55
CA LYS A 61 11.08 -15.85 -30.46
C LYS A 61 10.98 -14.56 -29.63
N ALA A 62 10.71 -13.43 -30.26
CA ALA A 62 10.51 -12.17 -29.57
C ALA A 62 9.29 -12.23 -28.64
N ASN A 63 8.18 -12.82 -29.09
CA ASN A 63 7.00 -13.01 -28.25
C ASN A 63 7.30 -13.89 -27.03
N LEU A 64 7.99 -15.02 -27.21
CA LEU A 64 8.41 -15.87 -26.09
C LEU A 64 9.29 -15.10 -25.10
N LYS A 65 10.23 -14.29 -25.61
CA LYS A 65 11.10 -13.46 -24.76
C LYS A 65 10.32 -12.37 -24.02
N SER A 66 9.29 -11.80 -24.65
CA SER A 66 8.37 -10.85 -24.02
C SER A 66 7.61 -11.51 -22.86
N ASP A 67 7.07 -12.71 -23.07
CA ASP A 67 6.37 -13.45 -22.02
C ASP A 67 7.31 -13.81 -20.86
N GLU A 68 8.56 -14.22 -21.16
CA GLU A 68 9.60 -14.44 -20.15
C GLU A 68 9.87 -13.17 -19.33
N LEU A 69 10.00 -12.02 -20.01
CA LEU A 69 10.24 -10.73 -19.36
C LEU A 69 9.06 -10.35 -18.46
N ASP A 70 7.82 -10.39 -18.96
CA ASP A 70 6.64 -10.05 -18.16
C ASP A 70 6.51 -10.98 -16.93
N LEU A 71 6.75 -12.29 -17.09
CA LEU A 71 6.76 -13.24 -15.99
C LEU A 71 7.85 -12.92 -14.95
N PHE A 72 9.06 -12.57 -15.38
CA PHE A 72 10.13 -12.14 -14.49
C PHE A 72 9.75 -10.87 -13.73
N LEU A 73 9.19 -9.89 -14.44
CA LEU A 73 8.78 -8.60 -13.88
C LEU A 73 7.73 -8.79 -12.78
N ASP A 74 6.71 -9.61 -13.04
CA ASP A 74 5.59 -9.86 -12.12
C ASP A 74 6.02 -10.66 -10.88
N ASN A 75 6.83 -11.71 -11.07
CA ASN A 75 7.34 -12.50 -9.95
C ASN A 75 8.25 -11.65 -9.05
N SER A 76 9.13 -10.84 -9.63
CA SER A 76 10.04 -9.98 -8.86
C SER A 76 9.29 -8.92 -8.05
N ILE A 77 8.23 -8.32 -8.62
CA ILE A 77 7.40 -7.35 -7.90
C ILE A 77 6.61 -8.00 -6.77
N LYS A 78 6.09 -9.21 -6.99
CA LYS A 78 5.42 -9.97 -5.94
C LYS A 78 6.36 -10.23 -4.76
N ASP A 79 7.61 -10.62 -5.03
CA ASP A 79 8.64 -10.82 -4.01
C ASP A 79 8.95 -9.52 -3.24
N VAL A 80 8.99 -8.39 -3.94
CA VAL A 80 9.17 -7.06 -3.35
C VAL A 80 8.01 -6.68 -2.43
N PHE A 81 6.76 -6.96 -2.83
CA PHE A 81 5.59 -6.73 -1.97
C PHE A 81 5.62 -7.62 -0.74
N MET A 82 5.98 -8.90 -0.89
CA MET A 82 6.10 -9.84 0.23
C MET A 82 7.18 -9.40 1.22
N LEU A 83 8.36 -9.02 0.72
CA LEU A 83 9.44 -8.49 1.55
C LEU A 83 9.01 -7.21 2.28
N SER A 84 8.43 -6.26 1.55
CA SER A 84 7.97 -5.00 2.16
C SER A 84 6.90 -5.25 3.22
N SER A 85 5.96 -6.17 2.97
CA SER A 85 4.95 -6.55 3.95
C SER A 85 5.58 -7.16 5.22
N SER A 86 6.60 -8.01 5.09
CA SER A 86 7.26 -8.61 6.25
C SER A 86 7.96 -7.57 7.12
N TYR A 87 8.67 -6.60 6.51
CA TYR A 87 9.30 -5.50 7.24
C TYR A 87 8.30 -4.57 7.92
N VAL A 88 7.17 -4.32 7.26
CA VAL A 88 6.07 -3.57 7.89
C VAL A 88 5.57 -4.31 9.13
N LYS A 89 5.29 -5.61 9.02
CA LYS A 89 4.85 -6.41 10.17
C LYS A 89 5.87 -6.42 11.30
N GLU A 90 7.16 -6.51 10.98
CA GLU A 90 8.24 -6.45 11.96
C GLU A 90 8.33 -5.08 12.65
N TYR A 91 8.21 -3.99 11.89
CA TYR A 91 8.19 -2.63 12.43
C TYR A 91 7.05 -2.39 13.44
N PHE A 92 5.89 -3.01 13.19
CA PHE A 92 4.73 -2.93 14.07
C PHE A 92 4.69 -4.02 15.15
N ASN A 93 5.68 -4.91 15.19
CA ASN A 93 5.73 -6.01 16.14
C ASN A 93 5.76 -5.49 17.60
N GLY A 94 5.08 -6.21 18.49
CA GLY A 94 5.00 -5.86 19.91
C GLY A 94 4.04 -4.70 20.26
N ARG A 95 3.51 -3.94 19.29
CA ARG A 95 2.52 -2.88 19.57
C ARG A 95 1.12 -3.42 19.87
N SER A 96 0.79 -4.57 19.31
CA SER A 96 -0.42 -5.33 19.66
C SER A 96 -0.21 -6.82 19.37
N LYS A 97 -1.12 -7.67 19.84
CA LYS A 97 -1.15 -9.11 19.50
C LYS A 97 -1.29 -9.35 17.98
N TYR A 98 -1.76 -8.37 17.22
CA TYR A 98 -2.00 -8.45 15.79
C TYR A 98 -1.19 -7.37 15.08
N ALA A 99 -0.56 -7.76 13.98
CA ALA A 99 0.11 -6.83 13.07
C ALA A 99 -0.94 -6.16 12.16
N PRO A 100 -0.66 -4.96 11.62
CA PRO A 100 -1.52 -4.37 10.61
C PRO A 100 -1.56 -5.24 9.35
N ARG A 101 -2.72 -5.25 8.69
CA ARG A 101 -2.86 -5.82 7.35
C ARG A 101 -2.22 -4.88 6.35
N VAL A 102 -1.39 -5.44 5.47
CA VAL A 102 -0.69 -4.70 4.42
C VAL A 102 -1.32 -5.02 3.07
N THR A 103 -1.63 -3.98 2.29
CA THR A 103 -2.13 -4.13 0.91
C THR A 103 -1.44 -3.11 0.01
N PHE A 104 -1.01 -3.54 -1.17
CA PHE A 104 -0.56 -2.66 -2.24
C PHE A 104 -1.63 -2.60 -3.30
N LYS A 105 -1.98 -1.39 -3.74
CA LYS A 105 -3.06 -1.15 -4.72
C LYS A 105 -2.56 -0.24 -5.84
N SER A 106 -3.16 -0.36 -7.01
CA SER A 106 -2.89 0.53 -8.15
C SER A 106 -4.15 1.27 -8.56
N PRO A 107 -4.04 2.54 -9.01
CA PRO A 107 -5.08 3.09 -9.86
C PRO A 107 -5.19 2.26 -11.14
N TYR A 108 -6.41 2.07 -11.62
CA TYR A 108 -6.74 1.43 -12.90
C TYR A 108 -7.69 2.35 -13.66
N GLN A 109 -7.27 2.78 -14.85
CA GLN A 109 -8.02 3.70 -15.72
C GLN A 109 -8.43 5.01 -15.01
N ASP A 110 -7.62 5.53 -14.08
CA ASP A 110 -7.82 6.80 -13.33
C ASP A 110 -9.12 6.92 -12.49
N GLU A 111 -9.97 5.90 -12.54
CA GLU A 111 -11.29 5.86 -11.91
C GLU A 111 -11.38 4.80 -10.83
N PHE A 112 -10.70 3.66 -11.00
CA PHE A 112 -10.81 2.49 -10.15
C PHE A 112 -9.53 2.22 -9.38
N ILE A 113 -9.66 1.50 -8.27
CA ILE A 113 -8.55 0.92 -7.53
C ILE A 113 -8.58 -0.60 -7.67
N VAL A 114 -7.42 -1.20 -7.92
CA VAL A 114 -7.21 -2.65 -7.96
C VAL A 114 -6.14 -3.07 -6.96
N ASP A 115 -6.28 -4.26 -6.39
CA ASP A 115 -5.22 -4.84 -5.54
C ASP A 115 -4.09 -5.38 -6.40
N LEU A 116 -2.86 -4.97 -6.12
CA LEU A 116 -1.64 -5.56 -6.66
C LEU A 116 -1.15 -6.70 -5.75
N TYR A 117 -1.30 -6.52 -4.44
CA TYR A 117 -0.94 -7.49 -3.43
C TYR A 117 -1.76 -7.27 -2.16
N ARG A 118 -2.16 -8.36 -1.52
CA ARG A 118 -2.80 -8.35 -0.20
C ARG A 118 -2.17 -9.43 0.66
N ASP A 119 -1.70 -9.05 1.85
CA ASP A 119 -1.20 -10.00 2.82
C ASP A 119 -2.33 -10.95 3.24
N VAL A 120 -2.08 -12.26 3.11
CA VAL A 120 -3.10 -13.30 2.98
C VAL A 120 -3.84 -13.54 4.29
N GLY A 121 -5.16 -13.60 4.19
CA GLY A 121 -6.10 -13.92 5.29
C GLY A 121 -7.55 -14.00 4.81
N GLU A 122 -7.87 -13.42 3.66
CA GLU A 122 -9.19 -13.52 3.04
C GLU A 122 -9.11 -14.11 1.63
N LYS A 123 -9.95 -15.10 1.36
CA LYS A 123 -10.38 -15.46 0.00
C LYS A 123 -11.34 -14.37 -0.52
N GLY A 124 -10.87 -13.13 -0.59
CA GLY A 124 -11.62 -12.03 -1.17
C GLY A 124 -11.37 -11.98 -2.67
N THR A 125 -12.42 -11.75 -3.45
CA THR A 125 -12.26 -11.34 -4.85
C THR A 125 -11.48 -10.01 -4.89
N PHE A 126 -10.65 -9.82 -5.91
CA PHE A 126 -10.02 -8.53 -6.19
C PHE A 126 -11.14 -7.51 -6.47
N GLU A 127 -11.55 -6.75 -5.46
CA GLU A 127 -12.63 -5.78 -5.58
C GLU A 127 -12.13 -4.55 -6.33
N ARG A 128 -12.80 -4.24 -7.44
CA ARG A 128 -12.70 -2.95 -8.13
C ARG A 128 -13.71 -2.01 -7.49
N PHE A 129 -13.22 -0.91 -6.92
CA PHE A 129 -14.06 0.17 -6.42
C PHE A 129 -13.59 1.51 -6.97
N SER A 130 -14.49 2.47 -7.07
CA SER A 130 -14.13 3.79 -7.59
C SER A 130 -13.32 4.56 -6.55
N ILE A 131 -12.34 5.35 -7.00
CA ILE A 131 -11.52 6.21 -6.12
C ILE A 131 -12.39 7.14 -5.28
N ILE A 132 -13.50 7.64 -5.83
CA ILE A 132 -14.39 8.58 -5.14
C ILE A 132 -15.27 7.92 -4.07
N GLU A 133 -15.43 6.60 -4.10
CA GLU A 133 -16.24 5.83 -3.14
C GLU A 133 -15.49 5.51 -1.83
N ASN A 134 -14.29 6.05 -1.67
CA ASN A 134 -13.48 5.87 -0.48
C ASN A 134 -12.72 7.16 -0.12
N THR A 135 -12.95 7.66 1.08
CA THR A 135 -12.40 8.94 1.56
C THR A 135 -10.88 9.00 1.49
N ALA A 136 -10.18 7.90 1.79
CA ALA A 136 -8.72 7.89 1.81
C ALA A 136 -8.14 8.06 0.39
N PHE A 137 -8.63 7.30 -0.59
CA PHE A 137 -8.14 7.42 -1.97
C PHE A 137 -8.57 8.73 -2.62
N LYS A 138 -9.79 9.21 -2.36
CA LYS A 138 -10.22 10.54 -2.79
C LYS A 138 -9.32 11.63 -2.21
N HIS A 139 -9.02 11.60 -0.91
CA HIS A 139 -8.12 12.55 -0.29
C HIS A 139 -6.75 12.56 -0.97
N ILE A 140 -6.14 11.39 -1.15
CA ILE A 140 -4.83 11.29 -1.79
C ILE A 140 -4.90 11.73 -3.26
N LYS A 141 -5.99 11.45 -3.99
CA LYS A 141 -6.17 11.96 -5.36
C LYS A 141 -6.22 13.49 -5.38
N ASP A 142 -6.94 14.11 -4.44
CA ASP A 142 -7.13 15.56 -4.39
C ASP A 142 -5.88 16.30 -3.88
N THR A 143 -5.19 15.74 -2.88
CA THR A 143 -4.09 16.42 -2.17
C THR A 143 -2.72 15.86 -2.50
N GLY A 144 -2.63 14.63 -2.97
CA GLY A 144 -1.41 13.82 -3.13
C GLY A 144 -0.58 13.66 -1.86
N VAL A 145 -1.21 13.79 -0.70
CA VAL A 145 -0.61 13.53 0.61
C VAL A 145 -1.29 12.30 1.19
N TYR A 146 -0.58 11.54 2.03
CA TYR A 146 -1.12 10.42 2.78
C TYR A 146 -2.46 10.74 3.48
N TYR A 147 -3.22 9.68 3.78
CA TYR A 147 -4.41 9.74 4.61
C TYR A 147 -4.23 8.85 5.85
N ILE A 148 -4.68 9.32 7.01
CA ILE A 148 -4.72 8.55 8.26
C ILE A 148 -6.07 8.75 8.94
N CYS A 149 -6.65 7.66 9.43
CA CYS A 149 -7.84 7.71 10.28
C CYS A 149 -7.68 6.65 11.38
N ASN A 150 -7.48 7.10 12.62
CA ASN A 150 -7.31 6.23 13.78
C ASN A 150 -8.64 5.85 14.46
N ASN A 151 -9.78 6.35 13.99
CA ASN A 151 -11.08 6.05 14.56
C ASN A 151 -12.18 6.06 13.51
N ILE A 152 -12.11 5.10 12.59
CA ILE A 152 -13.08 4.93 11.50
C ILE A 152 -14.52 4.87 12.02
N PRO A 153 -14.86 4.14 13.10
CA PRO A 153 -16.25 4.10 13.58
C PRO A 153 -16.81 5.49 13.91
N LEU A 154 -16.01 6.35 14.57
CA LEU A 154 -16.43 7.71 14.89
C LEU A 154 -16.54 8.58 13.63
N TYR A 155 -15.58 8.45 12.69
CA TYR A 155 -15.57 9.23 11.47
C TYR A 155 -16.74 8.86 10.55
N VAL A 156 -17.06 7.57 10.41
CA VAL A 156 -18.24 7.11 9.65
C VAL A 156 -19.52 7.64 10.29
N ARG A 157 -19.65 7.57 11.61
CA ARG A 157 -20.83 8.07 12.34
C ARG A 157 -21.09 9.55 12.09
N ASN A 158 -20.03 10.33 11.96
CA ASN A 158 -20.06 11.78 11.73
C ASN A 158 -20.03 12.16 10.24
N ASP A 159 -20.21 11.20 9.32
CA ASP A 159 -20.16 11.41 7.87
C ASP A 159 -18.82 12.00 7.36
N LEU A 160 -17.72 11.75 8.08
CA LEU A 160 -16.35 12.20 7.77
C LEU A 160 -15.51 11.13 7.06
N TYR A 161 -15.96 9.88 7.03
CA TYR A 161 -15.29 8.78 6.33
C TYR A 161 -16.30 7.91 5.59
N VAL A 162 -16.00 7.63 4.33
CA VAL A 162 -16.79 6.81 3.42
C VAL A 162 -15.93 5.64 2.97
N ASN A 163 -16.51 4.44 3.04
CA ASN A 163 -15.99 3.23 2.43
C ASN A 163 -17.20 2.36 2.07
N LYS A 164 -17.32 1.97 0.79
CA LYS A 164 -18.43 1.15 0.28
C LYS A 164 -18.68 -0.15 1.08
N ARG A 165 -17.66 -0.68 1.74
CA ARG A 165 -17.77 -1.90 2.55
C ARG A 165 -18.43 -1.69 3.92
N ILE A 166 -18.71 -0.45 4.33
CA ILE A 166 -19.24 -0.12 5.65
C ILE A 166 -20.69 0.38 5.53
N ASP A 167 -21.62 -0.30 6.20
CA ASP A 167 -23.01 0.16 6.32
C ASP A 167 -23.09 1.35 7.31
N VAL A 168 -23.17 2.56 6.76
CA VAL A 168 -23.26 3.80 7.53
C VAL A 168 -24.47 3.81 8.47
N ASN A 169 -25.60 3.24 8.05
CA ASN A 169 -26.81 3.19 8.89
C ASN A 169 -26.62 2.24 10.06
N ALA A 170 -25.99 1.09 9.83
CA ALA A 170 -25.64 0.16 10.90
C ALA A 170 -24.71 0.82 11.94
N VAL A 171 -23.71 1.59 11.50
CA VAL A 171 -22.81 2.34 12.41
C VAL A 171 -23.57 3.38 13.23
N LYS A 172 -24.48 4.15 12.61
CA LYS A 172 -25.28 5.18 13.30
C LYS A 172 -26.26 4.60 14.32
N ASN A 173 -26.82 3.43 14.03
CA ASN A 173 -27.79 2.74 14.89
C ASN A 173 -27.12 1.87 15.97
N THR A 174 -25.87 1.47 15.77
CA THR A 174 -25.10 0.75 16.79
C THR A 174 -24.70 1.74 17.87
N ILE A 175 -24.96 1.40 19.14
CA ILE A 175 -24.32 2.07 20.27
C ILE A 175 -22.85 1.67 20.20
N VAL A 176 -22.06 2.35 19.36
CA VAL A 176 -20.60 2.28 19.41
C VAL A 176 -20.25 2.98 20.70
N GLU A 177 -20.36 2.25 21.82
CA GLU A 177 -20.16 2.78 23.16
C GLU A 177 -18.84 3.55 23.17
N SER A 178 -18.98 4.85 23.42
CA SER A 178 -17.94 5.71 23.93
C SER A 178 -17.19 4.95 25.02
N PHE A 179 -15.91 4.64 24.80
CA PHE A 179 -14.95 4.30 25.85
C PHE A 179 -15.59 3.48 26.99
N SER A 180 -15.98 2.23 26.73
CA SER A 180 -16.51 1.42 27.83
C SER A 180 -15.36 1.30 28.85
N LEU A 181 -15.59 1.77 30.08
CA LEU A 181 -14.64 1.63 31.19
C LEU A 181 -14.22 0.15 31.36
N LYS A 182 -15.03 -0.80 30.88
CA LYS A 182 -14.67 -2.23 30.80
C LYS A 182 -13.53 -2.53 29.83
N GLU A 183 -13.41 -1.86 28.68
CA GLU A 183 -12.24 -2.03 27.79
C GLU A 183 -10.94 -1.52 28.44
N PHE A 184 -11.04 -0.53 29.34
CA PHE A 184 -9.92 0.00 30.11
C PHE A 184 -9.52 -0.93 31.28
N PHE A 185 -10.49 -1.56 31.97
CA PHE A 185 -10.23 -2.39 33.16
C PHE A 185 -10.11 -3.91 32.91
N PHE A 186 -10.74 -4.47 31.86
CA PHE A 186 -10.83 -5.93 31.66
C PHE A 186 -10.14 -6.46 30.40
N GLY A 187 -9.42 -5.60 29.68
CA GLY A 187 -8.76 -5.96 28.42
C GLY A 187 -9.73 -6.03 27.24
N LYS A 188 -9.23 -5.69 26.05
CA LYS A 188 -10.00 -5.69 24.80
C LYS A 188 -10.47 -7.11 24.49
N THR A 189 -11.77 -7.32 24.32
CA THR A 189 -12.31 -8.56 23.74
C THR A 189 -11.69 -8.79 22.36
N GLU A 190 -11.35 -10.04 22.01
CA GLU A 190 -10.63 -10.37 20.77
C GLU A 190 -11.41 -10.06 19.48
N ARG A 191 -12.73 -9.90 19.57
CA ARG A 191 -13.63 -9.58 18.45
C ARG A 191 -14.65 -8.51 18.86
N ASP A 192 -14.92 -7.59 17.95
CA ASP A 192 -15.98 -6.59 18.08
C ASP A 192 -17.11 -6.94 17.12
N ILE A 193 -18.01 -7.79 17.59
CA ILE A 193 -19.12 -8.31 16.81
C ILE A 193 -20.00 -7.19 16.26
N SER A 194 -20.18 -6.12 17.03
CA SER A 194 -21.01 -4.98 16.64
C SER A 194 -20.40 -4.24 15.45
N TRP A 195 -19.08 -4.03 15.50
CA TRP A 195 -18.34 -3.43 14.40
C TRP A 195 -18.31 -4.35 13.18
N GLU A 196 -18.02 -5.64 13.36
CA GLU A 196 -18.02 -6.62 12.27
C GLU A 196 -19.34 -6.67 11.50
N ASN A 197 -20.48 -6.52 12.19
CA ASN A 197 -21.80 -6.47 11.56
C ASN A 197 -22.05 -5.19 10.74
N CYS A 198 -21.21 -4.16 10.89
CA CYS A 198 -21.25 -2.96 10.07
C CYS A 198 -20.47 -3.13 8.76
N TRP A 199 -19.73 -4.23 8.59
CA TRP A 199 -18.96 -4.52 7.37
C TRP A 199 -19.70 -5.51 6.46
N ASP A 200 -19.47 -5.36 5.16
CA ASP A 200 -19.93 -6.24 4.08
C ASP A 200 -21.43 -6.14 3.73
N ILE A 201 -21.77 -5.06 3.01
CA ILE A 201 -23.13 -4.73 2.57
C ILE A 201 -23.65 -5.70 1.49
N ASP A 202 -22.75 -6.24 0.67
CA ASP A 202 -23.10 -6.93 -0.57
C ASP A 202 -23.13 -8.47 -0.43
N ASN A 203 -22.34 -9.07 0.48
CA ASN A 203 -22.32 -10.52 0.73
C ASN A 203 -22.98 -10.90 2.06
N LYS A 204 -24.31 -10.78 2.12
CA LYS A 204 -25.15 -11.20 3.28
C LYS A 204 -25.02 -12.68 3.69
N THR A 205 -24.31 -13.50 2.92
CA THR A 205 -24.18 -14.94 3.12
C THR A 205 -22.94 -15.34 3.93
N ASN A 206 -21.89 -14.50 3.97
CA ASN A 206 -20.68 -14.79 4.74
C ASN A 206 -20.30 -13.58 5.60
N ARG A 207 -20.23 -13.77 6.91
CA ARG A 207 -19.75 -12.73 7.83
C ARG A 207 -18.29 -12.39 7.49
N PRO A 208 -17.92 -11.10 7.38
CA PRO A 208 -16.54 -10.70 7.11
C PRO A 208 -15.62 -11.20 8.23
N SER A 209 -14.36 -11.45 7.89
CA SER A 209 -13.37 -11.81 8.92
C SER A 209 -13.12 -10.63 9.85
N ALA A 210 -12.77 -10.92 11.10
CA ALA A 210 -12.45 -9.85 12.06
C ALA A 210 -11.22 -9.04 11.61
N GLU A 211 -10.33 -9.67 10.84
CA GLU A 211 -9.14 -9.07 10.26
C GLU A 211 -9.47 -8.03 9.17
N SER A 212 -10.61 -8.16 8.48
CA SER A 212 -11.03 -7.16 7.49
C SER A 212 -11.89 -6.04 8.02
N CYS A 213 -12.41 -6.19 9.23
CA CYS A 213 -13.20 -5.19 9.93
C CYS A 213 -12.29 -4.23 10.70
N TYR A 214 -11.50 -3.43 9.98
CA TYR A 214 -10.51 -2.54 10.60
C TYR A 214 -11.13 -1.27 11.20
N LYS A 215 -10.46 -0.67 12.19
CA LYS A 215 -10.90 0.55 12.90
C LYS A 215 -9.93 1.72 12.77
N SER A 216 -8.68 1.42 12.38
CA SER A 216 -7.67 2.41 12.01
C SER A 216 -7.10 2.09 10.64
N THR A 217 -6.75 3.10 9.86
CA THR A 217 -6.10 2.94 8.55
C THR A 217 -5.06 4.04 8.31
N ILE A 218 -3.97 3.68 7.65
CA ILE A 218 -3.06 4.58 6.96
C ILE A 218 -3.09 4.20 5.48
N VAL A 219 -3.20 5.20 4.61
CA VAL A 219 -2.98 5.03 3.16
C VAL A 219 -1.89 6.00 2.71
N ILE A 220 -0.78 5.46 2.21
CA ILE A 220 0.36 6.23 1.72
C ILE A 220 0.40 6.14 0.18
N PRO A 221 0.49 7.26 -0.56
CA PRO A 221 0.73 7.20 -2.00
C PRO A 221 2.12 6.64 -2.29
N MET A 222 2.20 5.70 -3.23
CA MET A 222 3.46 5.28 -3.84
C MET A 222 3.78 6.25 -4.97
N THR A 223 4.75 7.12 -4.72
CA THR A 223 5.05 8.24 -5.63
C THR A 223 6.53 8.63 -5.57
N ILE A 224 6.96 9.40 -6.55
CA ILE A 224 8.31 10.01 -6.64
C ILE A 224 8.30 11.53 -6.43
N ILE A 225 7.12 12.11 -6.12
CA ILE A 225 6.87 13.57 -6.04
C ILE A 225 7.65 14.25 -4.92
N ASN A 226 8.12 13.51 -3.91
CA ASN A 226 8.96 14.09 -2.85
C ASN A 226 10.34 14.55 -3.37
N SER A 227 10.60 14.40 -4.67
CA SER A 227 11.81 14.89 -5.34
C SER A 227 11.47 15.81 -6.52
N ASN A 228 12.37 16.75 -6.82
CA ASN A 228 12.29 17.59 -8.03
C ASN A 228 12.57 16.73 -9.28
N VAL A 229 11.57 15.95 -9.71
CA VAL A 229 11.66 15.08 -10.88
C VAL A 229 11.54 15.92 -12.16
N SER A 230 12.38 15.62 -13.15
CA SER A 230 12.32 16.33 -14.42
C SER A 230 11.00 16.08 -15.18
N LYS A 231 10.50 17.10 -15.88
CA LYS A 231 9.30 16.97 -16.74
C LYS A 231 9.45 15.86 -17.79
N ASN A 232 10.68 15.65 -18.29
CA ASN A 232 10.99 14.59 -19.25
C ASN A 232 10.73 13.21 -18.64
N PHE A 233 11.16 13.00 -17.40
CA PHE A 233 10.91 11.74 -16.70
C PHE A 233 9.40 11.51 -16.50
N ILE A 234 8.65 12.52 -16.06
CA ILE A 234 7.18 12.43 -15.87
C ILE A 234 6.49 12.04 -17.18
N LYS A 235 6.89 12.65 -18.29
CA LYS A 235 6.38 12.31 -19.63
C LYS A 235 6.69 10.85 -20.00
N CYS A 236 7.90 10.37 -19.71
CA CYS A 236 8.33 9.01 -20.03
C CYS A 236 7.57 7.94 -19.24
N VAL A 237 7.17 8.21 -18.00
CA VAL A 237 6.43 7.25 -17.16
C VAL A 237 4.91 7.34 -17.34
N GLY A 238 4.43 8.04 -18.37
CA GLY A 238 3.01 8.11 -18.69
C GLY A 238 2.19 9.05 -17.78
N GLY A 239 2.81 10.04 -17.14
CA GLY A 239 2.07 11.07 -16.41
C GLY A 239 1.21 11.91 -17.34
N ASN A 240 -0.11 11.69 -17.35
CA ASN A 240 -1.07 12.58 -18.01
C ASN A 240 -1.19 13.89 -17.22
N SER A 241 -1.32 14.99 -17.95
CA SER A 241 -1.34 16.38 -17.47
C SER A 241 -2.49 16.75 -16.51
N SER A 242 -3.37 15.82 -16.14
CA SER A 242 -4.45 16.04 -15.16
C SER A 242 -4.09 15.60 -13.74
N PHE A 243 -3.02 14.82 -13.58
CA PHE A 243 -2.42 14.54 -12.28
C PHE A 243 -1.11 15.34 -12.18
N ASP A 244 -1.14 16.46 -11.47
CA ASP A 244 0.09 17.17 -11.04
C ASP A 244 1.01 16.29 -10.16
N LYS A 245 0.56 15.08 -9.84
CA LYS A 245 1.14 14.13 -8.90
C LYS A 245 1.08 12.72 -9.46
N THR A 246 2.21 12.19 -9.93
CA THR A 246 2.31 10.81 -10.42
C THR A 246 2.21 9.82 -9.25
N ILE A 247 0.99 9.36 -8.96
CA ILE A 247 0.71 8.31 -7.98
C ILE A 247 0.66 6.98 -8.73
N PHE A 248 1.64 6.10 -8.47
CA PHE A 248 1.72 4.78 -9.11
C PHE A 248 0.92 3.72 -8.37
N GLY A 249 0.51 4.02 -7.14
CA GLY A 249 -0.32 3.15 -6.34
C GLY A 249 -0.40 3.62 -4.90
N PHE A 250 -0.86 2.73 -4.02
CA PHE A 250 -1.14 3.00 -2.62
C PHE A 250 -0.66 1.86 -1.74
N LEU A 251 0.08 2.17 -0.69
CA LEU A 251 0.32 1.29 0.45
C LEU A 251 -0.79 1.52 1.48
N CYS A 252 -1.58 0.49 1.76
CA CYS A 252 -2.64 0.52 2.76
C CYS A 252 -2.22 -0.32 3.97
N LEU A 253 -2.27 0.30 5.16
CA LEU A 253 -2.05 -0.35 6.44
C LEU A 253 -3.34 -0.26 7.25
N ASP A 254 -3.97 -1.40 7.50
CA ASP A 254 -5.25 -1.46 8.20
C ASP A 254 -5.10 -2.19 9.54
N HIS A 255 -5.71 -1.68 10.60
CA HIS A 255 -5.65 -2.32 11.91
C HIS A 255 -7.01 -2.32 12.63
N ARG A 256 -7.32 -3.43 13.30
CA ARG A 256 -8.61 -3.69 13.97
C ARG A 256 -8.86 -2.89 15.26
N HIS A 257 -7.84 -2.26 15.82
CA HIS A 257 -7.96 -1.40 16.99
C HIS A 257 -7.99 0.08 16.57
N LYS A 258 -8.76 0.90 17.28
CA LYS A 258 -8.71 2.37 17.21
C LYS A 258 -7.39 2.88 17.78
N GLU A 259 -6.99 4.10 17.40
CA GLU A 259 -5.81 4.81 17.89
C GLU A 259 -4.54 3.95 17.82
N TYR A 260 -4.42 3.15 16.77
CA TYR A 260 -3.32 2.20 16.63
C TYR A 260 -2.06 2.83 16.06
N PHE A 261 -2.23 3.72 15.08
CA PHE A 261 -1.12 4.32 14.36
C PHE A 261 -0.67 5.63 15.00
N ASN A 262 0.64 5.87 14.96
CA ASN A 262 1.27 7.11 15.39
C ASN A 262 1.63 7.96 14.18
N ASP A 263 0.89 9.05 14.00
CA ASP A 263 0.99 9.98 12.87
C ASP A 263 2.41 10.51 12.64
N ASN A 264 3.21 10.68 13.70
CA ASN A 264 4.53 11.29 13.59
C ASN A 264 5.60 10.35 13.02
N ILE A 265 5.48 9.05 13.27
CA ILE A 265 6.56 8.07 13.01
C ILE A 265 6.12 7.04 11.97
N ASP A 266 4.91 6.52 12.07
CA ASP A 266 4.45 5.41 11.22
C ASP A 266 4.30 5.84 9.77
N ILE A 267 3.92 7.11 9.57
CA ILE A 267 3.77 7.71 8.25
C ILE A 267 5.12 7.84 7.55
N ARG A 268 6.17 8.22 8.29
CA ARG A 268 7.54 8.32 7.74
C ARG A 268 8.05 6.96 7.31
N PHE A 269 7.83 5.94 8.15
CA PHE A 269 8.17 4.57 7.80
C PHE A 269 7.36 4.08 6.59
N GLY A 270 6.06 4.39 6.54
CA GLY A 270 5.20 4.09 5.40
C GLY A 270 5.67 4.72 4.09
N TYR A 271 6.18 5.96 4.12
CA TYR A 271 6.81 6.59 2.96
C TYR A 271 8.10 5.89 2.54
N ILE A 272 8.98 5.50 3.47
CA ILE A 272 10.20 4.74 3.13
C ILE A 272 9.85 3.47 2.34
N VAL A 273 8.85 2.74 2.79
CA VAL A 273 8.37 1.53 2.10
C VAL A 273 7.75 1.88 0.74
N SER A 274 6.87 2.87 0.71
CA SER A 274 6.15 3.27 -0.51
C SER A 274 7.07 3.80 -1.60
N ASP A 275 8.06 4.60 -1.23
CA ASP A 275 9.05 5.18 -2.14
C ASP A 275 9.91 4.07 -2.74
N MET A 276 10.40 3.13 -1.92
CA MET A 276 11.19 1.99 -2.40
C MET A 276 10.40 1.11 -3.37
N VAL A 277 9.16 0.77 -3.04
CA VAL A 277 8.29 -0.03 -3.91
C VAL A 277 7.96 0.71 -5.22
N SER A 278 7.79 2.03 -5.18
CA SER A 278 7.48 2.84 -6.37
C SER A 278 8.56 2.73 -7.46
N LEU A 279 9.83 2.57 -7.07
CA LEU A 279 10.94 2.43 -8.02
C LEU A 279 10.81 1.15 -8.85
N PHE A 280 10.37 0.03 -8.25
CA PHE A 280 10.11 -1.22 -8.96
C PHE A 280 8.92 -1.07 -9.91
N LEU A 281 7.84 -0.41 -9.48
CA LEU A 281 6.68 -0.16 -10.34
C LEU A 281 7.06 0.67 -11.57
N ILE A 282 7.91 1.69 -11.40
CA ILE A 282 8.44 2.49 -12.52
C ILE A 282 9.20 1.63 -13.51
N ILE A 283 10.14 0.83 -13.03
CA ILE A 283 10.94 -0.05 -13.90
C ILE A 283 10.02 -1.05 -14.63
N ARG A 284 9.02 -1.61 -13.95
CA ARG A 284 8.03 -2.49 -14.58
C ARG A 284 7.31 -1.78 -15.73
N MET A 285 6.84 -0.55 -15.51
CA MET A 285 6.16 0.21 -16.56
C MET A 285 7.08 0.50 -17.75
N MET A 286 8.38 0.73 -17.51
CA MET A 286 9.35 0.98 -18.58
C MET A 286 9.58 -0.24 -19.49
N TYR A 287 9.52 -1.45 -18.93
CA TYR A 287 9.88 -2.68 -19.65
C TYR A 287 8.70 -3.59 -20.00
N CYS A 288 7.49 -3.34 -19.48
CA CYS A 288 6.33 -4.18 -19.77
C CYS A 288 5.87 -4.03 -21.22
N SER A 289 5.57 -5.17 -21.85
CA SER A 289 5.20 -5.31 -23.27
C SER A 289 4.02 -4.43 -23.70
N GLU A 290 2.98 -4.30 -22.87
CA GLU A 290 1.81 -3.45 -23.14
C GLU A 290 2.16 -1.97 -23.26
N PHE A 291 3.14 -1.48 -22.49
CA PHE A 291 3.59 -0.09 -22.55
C PHE A 291 4.35 0.17 -23.86
N ILE A 292 5.19 -0.77 -24.28
CA ILE A 292 5.99 -0.71 -25.50
C ILE A 292 5.08 -0.70 -26.74
N LEU A 293 4.10 -1.60 -26.80
CA LEU A 293 3.16 -1.71 -27.93
C LEU A 293 2.27 -0.47 -28.09
N ASN A 294 1.94 0.22 -27.00
CA ASN A 294 1.15 1.45 -27.05
C ASN A 294 1.97 2.67 -27.45
N LYS A 295 3.27 2.70 -27.10
CA LYS A 295 4.20 3.75 -27.54
C LYS A 295 4.44 3.70 -29.06
N ASP A 296 4.63 2.52 -29.62
CA ASP A 296 4.82 2.34 -31.07
C ASP A 296 3.58 2.76 -31.89
N LYS A 297 2.37 2.57 -31.33
CA LYS A 297 1.10 3.04 -31.93
C LYS A 297 0.92 4.55 -31.84
N ALA A 298 1.46 5.21 -30.82
CA ALA A 298 1.41 6.66 -30.67
C ALA A 298 2.38 7.34 -31.65
N ASP A 299 3.59 6.79 -31.81
CA ASP A 299 4.62 7.34 -32.70
C ASP A 299 4.31 7.12 -34.20
N THR A 300 3.51 6.10 -34.54
CA THR A 300 3.04 5.85 -35.91
C THR A 300 1.84 6.69 -36.33
N LYS A 301 1.06 7.24 -35.38
CA LYS A 301 -0.04 8.19 -35.68
C LYS A 301 0.42 9.65 -35.84
N GLY A 302 1.69 9.93 -35.55
CA GLY A 302 2.31 11.26 -35.69
C GLY A 302 3.16 11.45 -36.95
N LYS A 303 3.15 10.48 -37.87
CA LYS A 303 3.76 10.56 -39.21
C LYS A 303 2.67 10.53 -40.28
#